data_AF-A0A0P0NIR0-F1
#
_entry.id   AF-A0A0P0NIR0-F1
#
_cell.length_a   1.000
_cell.length_b   1.000
_cell.length_c   1.000
_cell.angle_alpha   90.00
_cell.angle_beta   90.00
_cell.angle_gamma   90.00
#
_symmetry.space_group_name_H-M   'P 1'
#
loop_
_entity.id
_entity.type
_entity.pdbx_description
1 polymer ?
#
loop_
_entity_poly.entity_id
_entity_poly.type
_entity_poly.pdbx_seq_one_letter_code
_entity_poly.pdbx_strand_id
1 'polypeptide(L)'
;MPDYKFTKTTIMSCTIFVLALFLTIFSACKKEYTDFPYHNIEQFQVSIDEKSNIDAVIKGDSIILYWPPFINIPDSITPQITVSERASILPASGKKVAYSDKTSYRVTAQDGNTKVYHLKRLNNQPIFDFELARTMTRGGLFLLSGSYFVADTSKTKVYLIDKSKKETRINPIALLTTARLNAAVPAVSVIDTGSYHIKMITGSRTLIKGPFKIAR
;
A
#
# COMPACT_ATOMS: atom_id res chain seq x y z
N MET A 1 41.04 -3.40 -92.17
CA MET A 1 39.82 -3.18 -91.37
C MET A 1 39.01 -4.46 -91.37
N PRO A 2 38.84 -5.15 -90.23
CA PRO A 2 37.81 -6.18 -90.08
C PRO A 2 36.57 -5.60 -89.37
N ASP A 3 35.42 -5.91 -89.95
CA ASP A 3 34.10 -5.41 -89.60
C ASP A 3 33.46 -6.34 -88.54
N TYR A 4 33.30 -5.86 -87.30
CA TYR A 4 32.71 -6.64 -86.20
C TYR A 4 31.18 -6.49 -86.23
N LYS A 5 30.47 -7.50 -86.75
CA LYS A 5 29.00 -7.58 -86.66
C LYS A 5 28.58 -8.00 -85.25
N PHE A 6 28.24 -7.03 -84.41
CA PHE A 6 27.55 -7.26 -83.15
C PHE A 6 26.09 -7.65 -83.41
N THR A 7 25.76 -8.92 -83.16
CA THR A 7 24.43 -9.50 -83.32
C THR A 7 23.48 -8.96 -82.24
N LYS A 8 22.43 -8.23 -82.64
CA LYS A 8 21.43 -7.60 -81.76
C LYS A 8 20.75 -8.54 -80.76
N THR A 9 20.72 -9.85 -81.02
CA THR A 9 19.99 -10.85 -80.22
C THR A 9 20.65 -11.14 -78.87
N THR A 10 21.99 -11.03 -78.75
CA THR A 10 22.71 -11.31 -77.49
C THR A 10 22.64 -10.15 -76.50
N ILE A 11 22.56 -8.91 -77.00
CA ILE A 11 22.44 -7.70 -76.17
C ILE A 11 21.04 -7.63 -75.53
N MET A 12 20.00 -8.06 -76.26
CA MET A 12 18.60 -8.01 -75.80
C MET A 12 18.27 -9.06 -74.73
N SER A 13 18.99 -10.18 -74.69
CA SER A 13 18.84 -11.22 -73.66
C SER A 13 19.56 -10.84 -72.35
N CYS A 14 20.70 -10.15 -72.44
CA CYS A 14 21.46 -9.69 -71.27
C CYS A 14 20.78 -8.50 -70.56
N THR A 15 20.15 -7.59 -71.31
CA THR A 15 19.40 -6.46 -70.73
C THR A 15 18.13 -6.88 -70.00
N ILE A 16 17.43 -7.93 -70.45
CA ILE A 16 16.23 -8.45 -69.77
C ILE A 16 16.61 -9.15 -68.45
N PHE A 17 17.76 -9.83 -68.39
CA PHE A 17 18.24 -10.48 -67.17
C PHE A 17 18.76 -9.47 -66.13
N VAL A 18 19.42 -8.40 -66.57
CA VAL A 18 19.88 -7.30 -65.68
C VAL A 18 18.70 -6.45 -65.17
N LEU A 19 17.65 -6.25 -65.98
CA LEU A 19 16.43 -5.54 -65.56
C LEU A 19 15.56 -6.37 -64.60
N ALA A 20 15.52 -7.70 -64.77
CA ALA A 20 14.84 -8.61 -63.84
C ALA A 20 15.57 -8.72 -62.49
N LEU A 21 16.91 -8.66 -62.49
CA LEU A 21 17.73 -8.66 -61.27
C LEU A 21 17.64 -7.33 -60.50
N PHE A 22 17.41 -6.21 -61.20
CA PHE A 22 17.19 -4.90 -60.57
C PHE A 22 15.80 -4.76 -59.92
N LEU A 23 14.79 -5.52 -60.36
CA LEU A 23 13.44 -5.48 -59.77
C LEU A 23 13.32 -6.24 -58.43
N THR A 24 14.23 -7.17 -58.13
CA THR A 24 14.18 -7.95 -56.88
C THR A 24 14.82 -7.26 -55.67
N ILE A 25 15.48 -6.11 -55.87
CA ILE A 25 16.24 -5.41 -54.80
C ILE A 25 15.32 -4.50 -53.95
N PHE A 26 14.09 -4.21 -54.38
CA PHE A 26 13.18 -3.31 -53.64
C PHE A 26 12.24 -4.00 -52.63
N SER A 27 12.35 -5.32 -52.42
CA SER A 27 11.41 -6.07 -51.57
C SER A 27 11.89 -6.38 -50.14
N ALA A 28 13.06 -5.91 -49.72
CA ALA A 28 13.66 -6.32 -48.44
C ALA A 28 14.07 -5.15 -47.54
N CYS A 29 13.10 -4.32 -47.17
CA CYS A 29 13.20 -3.44 -46.00
C CYS A 29 11.84 -3.35 -45.31
N LYS A 30 11.40 -4.43 -44.66
CA LYS A 30 10.46 -4.27 -43.54
C LYS A 30 11.29 -3.71 -42.38
N LYS A 31 10.99 -2.50 -41.92
CA LYS A 31 11.57 -2.00 -40.68
C LYS A 31 11.17 -2.96 -39.56
N GLU A 32 12.14 -3.68 -39.03
CA GLU A 32 11.98 -4.54 -37.86
C GLU A 32 12.11 -3.63 -36.63
N TYR A 33 10.98 -3.34 -35.99
CA TYR A 33 10.97 -2.58 -34.74
C TYR A 33 11.20 -3.57 -33.61
N THR A 34 12.21 -3.32 -32.77
CA THR A 34 12.44 -4.11 -31.57
C THR A 34 11.29 -3.91 -30.59
N ASP A 35 10.78 -4.99 -30.04
CA ASP A 35 9.77 -4.93 -28.98
C ASP A 35 10.33 -4.20 -27.74
N PHE A 36 9.44 -3.49 -27.04
CA PHE A 36 9.82 -2.65 -25.90
C PHE A 36 10.05 -3.52 -24.65
N PRO A 37 11.22 -3.40 -23.97
CA PRO A 37 11.58 -4.25 -22.82
C PRO A 37 11.07 -3.73 -21.46
N TYR A 38 10.28 -2.66 -21.45
CA TYR A 38 9.91 -1.96 -20.22
C TYR A 38 8.74 -2.64 -19.51
N HIS A 39 8.93 -2.96 -18.23
CA HIS A 39 7.95 -3.65 -17.39
C HIS A 39 7.83 -2.97 -16.01
N ASN A 40 7.79 -1.63 -15.97
CA ASN A 40 7.68 -0.88 -14.72
C ASN A 40 6.23 -0.54 -14.38
N ILE A 41 5.98 -0.36 -13.09
CA ILE A 41 4.80 0.34 -12.59
C ILE A 41 5.19 1.82 -12.46
N GLU A 42 4.51 2.68 -13.21
CA GLU A 42 4.74 4.13 -13.22
C GLU A 42 3.87 4.84 -12.19
N GLN A 43 2.67 4.31 -11.94
CA GLN A 43 1.76 4.81 -10.93
C GLN A 43 0.97 3.66 -10.32
N PHE A 44 0.77 3.71 -9.00
CA PHE A 44 -0.12 2.82 -8.28
C PHE A 44 -0.86 3.63 -7.24
N GLN A 45 -2.17 3.76 -7.40
CA GLN A 45 -3.01 4.62 -6.60
C GLN A 45 -4.21 3.86 -6.04
N VAL A 46 -4.57 4.13 -4.78
CA VAL A 46 -5.73 3.52 -4.10
C VAL A 46 -6.63 4.63 -3.57
N SER A 47 -7.90 4.62 -3.96
CA SER A 47 -8.89 5.56 -3.39
C SER A 47 -9.31 5.14 -1.99
N ILE A 48 -9.40 6.12 -1.09
CA ILE A 48 -9.82 5.94 0.30
C ILE A 48 -11.24 6.45 0.53
N ASP A 49 -11.61 7.50 -0.18
CA ASP A 49 -12.94 8.10 -0.24
C ASP A 49 -13.15 8.79 -1.60
N GLU A 50 -14.27 9.50 -1.76
CA GLU A 50 -14.61 10.18 -3.03
C GLU A 50 -13.63 11.28 -3.44
N LYS A 51 -12.77 11.76 -2.53
CA LYS A 51 -11.90 12.94 -2.75
C LYS A 51 -10.43 12.65 -2.53
N SER A 52 -10.09 11.51 -1.92
CA SER A 52 -8.74 11.25 -1.42
C SER A 52 -8.20 9.91 -1.92
N ASN A 53 -6.95 9.94 -2.37
CA ASN A 53 -6.21 8.78 -2.84
C ASN A 53 -4.88 8.62 -2.06
N ILE A 54 -4.38 7.39 -1.99
CA ILE A 54 -3.02 7.05 -1.57
C ILE A 54 -2.22 6.75 -2.82
N ASP A 55 -1.13 7.49 -3.01
CA ASP A 55 -0.12 7.13 -4.00
C ASP A 55 0.92 6.21 -3.34
N ALA A 56 1.18 5.07 -3.97
CA ALA A 56 2.20 4.16 -3.50
C ALA A 56 3.60 4.65 -3.90
N VAL A 57 4.58 4.35 -3.05
CA VAL A 57 5.98 4.49 -3.40
C VAL A 57 6.45 3.21 -4.06
N ILE A 58 6.99 3.32 -5.28
CA ILE A 58 7.59 2.20 -6.00
C ILE A 58 9.10 2.20 -5.73
N LYS A 59 9.62 1.13 -5.11
CA LYS A 59 11.05 0.98 -4.83
C LYS A 59 11.50 -0.44 -5.15
N GLY A 60 12.28 -0.60 -6.22
CA GLY A 60 12.73 -1.92 -6.67
C GLY A 60 11.55 -2.77 -7.16
N ASP A 61 11.26 -3.84 -6.43
CA ASP A 61 10.13 -4.75 -6.61
C ASP A 61 9.00 -4.49 -5.61
N SER A 62 9.08 -3.43 -4.80
CA SER A 62 8.10 -3.16 -3.74
C SER A 62 7.14 -2.05 -4.13
N ILE A 63 5.84 -2.29 -3.92
CA ILE A 63 4.76 -1.30 -3.96
C ILE A 63 4.41 -0.97 -2.51
N ILE A 64 4.86 0.19 -2.03
CA ILE A 64 4.74 0.57 -0.62
C ILE A 64 3.55 1.52 -0.44
N LEU A 65 2.51 1.06 0.26
CA LEU A 65 1.37 1.90 0.63
C LEU A 65 1.47 2.34 2.09
N TYR A 66 1.56 3.65 2.28
CA TYR A 66 1.44 4.29 3.59
C TYR A 66 -0.02 4.55 3.90
N TRP A 67 -0.66 3.66 4.64
CA TRP A 67 -2.05 3.82 5.03
C TRP A 67 -2.21 4.98 6.01
N PRO A 68 -3.07 5.96 5.74
CA PRO A 68 -3.24 7.11 6.61
C PRO A 68 -3.78 6.73 8.00
N PRO A 69 -3.42 7.49 9.04
CA PRO A 69 -3.93 7.24 10.37
C PRO A 69 -5.42 7.56 10.50
N PHE A 70 -6.07 6.95 11.48
CA PHE A 70 -7.50 7.12 11.82
C PHE A 70 -8.50 6.67 10.75
N ILE A 71 -8.01 6.22 9.58
CA ILE A 71 -8.82 5.61 8.55
C ILE A 71 -8.83 4.11 8.76
N ASN A 72 -10.01 3.49 8.63
CA ASN A 72 -10.14 2.04 8.69
C ASN A 72 -9.32 1.39 7.57
N ILE A 73 -8.48 0.42 7.94
CA ILE A 73 -7.74 -0.39 6.99
C ILE A 73 -8.72 -1.44 6.42
N PRO A 74 -8.98 -1.45 5.10
CA PRO A 74 -9.86 -2.44 4.50
C PRO A 74 -9.13 -3.76 4.29
N ASP A 75 -9.88 -4.85 4.19
CA ASP A 75 -9.33 -6.17 3.83
C ASP A 75 -8.93 -6.27 2.35
N SER A 76 -9.42 -5.34 1.52
CA SER A 76 -9.24 -5.35 0.06
C SER A 76 -9.16 -3.93 -0.50
N ILE A 77 -8.42 -3.77 -1.60
CA ILE A 77 -8.26 -2.52 -2.35
C ILE A 77 -8.53 -2.73 -3.84
N THR A 78 -8.85 -1.64 -4.55
CA THR A 78 -9.04 -1.61 -6.00
C THR A 78 -8.10 -0.56 -6.59
N PRO A 79 -6.84 -0.90 -6.86
CA PRO A 79 -5.85 0.08 -7.29
C PRO A 79 -6.02 0.49 -8.76
N GLN A 80 -5.82 1.77 -9.04
CA GLN A 80 -5.58 2.28 -10.39
C GLN A 80 -4.07 2.24 -10.63
N ILE A 81 -3.66 1.52 -11.68
CA ILE A 81 -2.27 1.22 -11.97
C ILE A 81 -1.95 1.64 -13.40
N THR A 82 -0.89 2.43 -13.55
CA THR A 82 -0.26 2.76 -14.83
C THR A 82 1.06 2.00 -14.92
N VAL A 83 1.27 1.30 -16.01
CA VAL A 83 2.53 0.60 -16.32
C VAL A 83 3.22 1.22 -17.52
N SER A 84 4.47 0.84 -17.78
CA SER A 84 5.23 1.28 -18.95
C SER A 84 4.43 1.06 -20.26
N GLU A 85 4.68 1.90 -21.25
CA GLU A 85 3.99 1.82 -22.55
C GLU A 85 4.10 0.42 -23.16
N ARG A 86 2.99 -0.10 -23.70
CA ARG A 86 2.87 -1.46 -24.28
C ARG A 86 3.07 -2.62 -23.30
N ALA A 87 3.32 -2.36 -22.02
CA ALA A 87 3.32 -3.40 -21.00
C ALA A 87 1.89 -3.75 -20.55
N SER A 88 1.75 -4.93 -19.95
CA SER A 88 0.52 -5.40 -19.30
C SER A 88 0.77 -5.79 -17.85
N ILE A 89 -0.26 -5.79 -17.02
CA ILE A 89 -0.15 -6.14 -15.59
C ILE A 89 -1.24 -7.10 -15.14
N LEU A 90 -0.86 -8.05 -14.27
CA LEU A 90 -1.77 -8.97 -13.60
C LEU A 90 -1.50 -9.00 -12.08
N PRO A 91 -2.51 -8.80 -11.21
CA PRO A 91 -3.89 -8.40 -11.51
C PRO A 91 -4.00 -7.08 -12.29
N ALA A 92 -5.01 -6.98 -13.15
CA ALA A 92 -5.24 -5.79 -13.97
C ALA A 92 -5.56 -4.55 -13.10
N SER A 93 -5.26 -3.36 -13.62
CA SER A 93 -5.71 -2.09 -13.03
C SER A 93 -7.23 -2.10 -12.83
N GLY A 94 -7.71 -1.57 -11.71
CA GLY A 94 -9.12 -1.58 -11.34
C GLY A 94 -9.66 -2.92 -10.84
N LYS A 95 -8.82 -3.97 -10.74
CA LYS A 95 -9.23 -5.25 -10.15
C LYS A 95 -9.16 -5.18 -8.62
N LYS A 96 -10.25 -5.59 -7.95
CA LYS A 96 -10.27 -5.79 -6.49
C LYS A 96 -9.31 -6.92 -6.09
N VAL A 97 -8.43 -6.64 -5.13
CA VAL A 97 -7.45 -7.58 -4.58
C VAL A 97 -7.43 -7.49 -3.05
N ALA A 98 -6.84 -8.49 -2.38
CA ALA A 98 -6.60 -8.42 -0.94
C ALA A 98 -5.57 -7.33 -0.60
N TYR A 99 -5.82 -6.56 0.46
CA TYR A 99 -4.84 -5.64 1.03
C TYR A 99 -3.95 -6.41 2.00
N SER A 100 -2.98 -7.14 1.45
CA SER A 100 -2.10 -8.04 2.18
C SER A 100 -0.67 -7.97 1.66
N ASP A 101 0.32 -8.21 2.53
CA ASP A 101 1.74 -8.29 2.15
C ASP A 101 2.06 -9.52 1.29
N LYS A 102 1.06 -10.41 1.10
CA LYS A 102 1.11 -11.55 0.18
C LYS A 102 0.63 -11.21 -1.23
N THR A 103 0.04 -10.04 -1.44
CA THR A 103 -0.46 -9.61 -2.75
C THR A 103 0.71 -9.21 -3.65
N SER A 104 0.73 -9.71 -4.88
CA SER A 104 1.76 -9.41 -5.87
C SER A 104 1.16 -9.07 -7.24
N TYR A 105 1.90 -8.30 -8.02
CA TYR A 105 1.58 -7.92 -9.39
C TYR A 105 2.71 -8.34 -10.32
N ARG A 106 2.37 -8.92 -11.47
CA ARG A 106 3.34 -9.24 -12.53
C ARG A 106 3.11 -8.27 -13.68
N VAL A 107 4.15 -7.50 -14.00
CA VAL A 107 4.19 -6.68 -15.21
C VAL A 107 4.91 -7.47 -16.30
N THR A 108 4.33 -7.54 -17.48
CA THR A 108 4.89 -8.18 -18.67
C THR A 108 5.12 -7.11 -19.74
N ALA A 109 6.37 -6.93 -20.15
CA ALA A 109 6.77 -6.06 -21.25
C ALA A 109 6.31 -6.62 -22.61
N GLN A 110 6.43 -5.81 -23.67
CA GLN A 110 6.06 -6.24 -25.02
C GLN A 110 6.96 -7.38 -25.52
N ASP A 111 8.25 -7.36 -25.18
CA ASP A 111 9.22 -8.40 -25.54
C ASP A 111 9.04 -9.70 -24.72
N GLY A 112 8.06 -9.76 -23.83
CA GLY A 112 7.77 -10.90 -22.97
C GLY A 112 8.55 -10.95 -21.66
N ASN A 113 9.51 -10.05 -21.41
CA ASN A 113 10.19 -9.96 -20.13
C ASN A 113 9.21 -9.58 -19.02
N THR A 114 9.43 -10.11 -17.81
CA THR A 114 8.51 -9.89 -16.70
C THR A 114 9.20 -9.42 -15.44
N LYS A 115 8.47 -8.64 -14.64
CA LYS A 115 8.88 -8.24 -13.31
C LYS A 115 7.72 -8.42 -12.34
N VAL A 116 8.01 -9.04 -11.21
CA VAL A 116 7.05 -9.21 -10.11
C VAL A 116 7.27 -8.11 -9.09
N TYR A 117 6.17 -7.50 -8.67
CA TYR A 117 6.10 -6.49 -7.63
C TYR A 117 5.29 -7.01 -6.45
N HIS A 118 5.72 -6.70 -5.23
CA HIS A 118 5.10 -7.14 -3.99
C HIS A 118 4.49 -5.96 -3.23
N LEU A 119 3.25 -6.10 -2.80
CA LEU A 119 2.59 -5.11 -1.95
C LEU A 119 3.23 -5.11 -0.56
N LYS A 120 3.56 -3.92 -0.05
CA LYS A 120 4.04 -3.69 1.32
C LYS A 120 3.12 -2.71 2.00
N ARG A 121 2.52 -3.14 3.11
CA ARG A 121 1.56 -2.36 3.88
C ARG A 121 2.26 -1.70 5.04
N LEU A 122 2.22 -0.37 5.08
CA LEU A 122 2.72 0.41 6.21
C LEU A 122 1.58 1.21 6.81
N ASN A 123 1.20 0.89 8.04
CA ASN A 123 0.24 1.68 8.80
C ASN A 123 0.97 2.89 9.39
N ASN A 124 0.68 4.10 8.89
CA ASN A 124 1.33 5.32 9.34
C ASN A 124 0.67 5.90 10.61
N GLN A 125 0.47 5.06 11.63
CA GLN A 125 -0.15 5.47 12.88
C GLN A 125 0.85 6.29 13.74
N PRO A 126 0.51 7.54 14.13
CA PRO A 126 1.31 8.35 15.03
C PRO A 126 1.58 7.66 16.37
N ILE A 127 2.63 8.10 17.05
CA ILE A 127 2.80 7.81 18.48
C ILE A 127 1.72 8.60 19.22
N PHE A 128 0.97 7.91 20.06
CA PHE A 128 -0.06 8.52 20.89
C PHE A 128 0.48 8.77 22.29
N ASP A 129 -0.13 9.72 22.99
CA ASP A 129 0.16 10.07 24.37
C ASP A 129 -1.15 10.27 25.12
N PHE A 130 -1.12 10.15 26.45
CA PHE A 130 -2.25 10.53 27.28
C PHE A 130 -1.78 11.03 28.63
N GLU A 131 -2.59 11.84 29.29
CA GLU A 131 -2.44 12.26 30.67
C GLU A 131 -3.74 12.02 31.43
N LEU A 132 -3.62 11.78 32.73
CA LEU A 132 -4.77 11.67 33.61
C LEU A 132 -5.27 13.09 33.93
N ALA A 133 -6.42 13.47 33.37
CA ALA A 133 -6.98 14.81 33.54
C ALA A 133 -7.85 14.96 34.81
N ARG A 134 -8.24 13.85 35.44
CA ARG A 134 -9.02 13.84 36.68
C ARG A 134 -8.63 12.66 37.56
N THR A 135 -8.54 12.91 38.87
CA THR A 135 -8.29 11.87 39.89
C THR A 135 -9.26 10.71 39.75
N MET A 136 -8.74 9.50 39.90
CA MET A 136 -9.55 8.28 39.89
C MET A 136 -10.14 8.02 41.28
N THR A 137 -11.45 7.80 41.34
CA THR A 137 -12.13 7.25 42.53
C THR A 137 -12.76 5.92 42.17
N ARG A 138 -12.88 5.02 43.14
CA ARG A 138 -13.53 3.72 42.93
C ARG A 138 -15.00 3.94 42.55
N GLY A 139 -15.46 3.29 41.48
CA GLY A 139 -16.80 3.52 40.92
C GLY A 139 -16.96 4.84 40.14
N GLY A 140 -15.95 5.72 40.18
CA GLY A 140 -15.97 7.02 39.53
C GLY A 140 -15.52 6.98 38.08
N LEU A 141 -15.90 8.01 37.33
CA LEU A 141 -15.39 8.24 35.98
C LEU A 141 -14.00 8.88 36.05
N PHE A 142 -13.07 8.38 35.25
CA PHE A 142 -11.80 9.05 34.97
C PHE A 142 -11.74 9.51 33.51
N LEU A 143 -10.99 10.58 33.29
CA LEU A 143 -10.76 11.18 31.97
C LEU A 143 -9.27 11.06 31.66
N LEU A 144 -8.98 10.48 30.49
CA LEU A 144 -7.68 10.57 29.85
C LEU A 144 -7.78 11.58 28.72
N SER A 145 -6.88 12.56 28.72
CA SER A 145 -6.72 13.53 27.63
C SER A 145 -5.39 13.29 26.93
N GLY A 146 -5.33 13.43 25.63
CA GLY A 146 -4.11 13.21 24.88
C GLY A 146 -4.30 13.46 23.40
N SER A 147 -3.45 12.85 22.58
CA SER A 147 -3.51 12.95 21.13
C SER A 147 -3.51 11.57 20.47
N TYR A 148 -4.05 11.50 19.26
CA TYR A 148 -3.92 10.35 18.37
C TYR A 148 -4.53 9.03 18.89
N PHE A 149 -5.60 9.12 19.68
CA PHE A 149 -6.41 7.95 19.98
C PHE A 149 -7.17 7.51 18.72
N VAL A 150 -7.31 6.19 18.53
CA VAL A 150 -8.19 5.65 17.50
C VAL A 150 -9.60 5.66 18.08
N ALA A 151 -10.51 6.42 17.47
CA ALA A 151 -11.89 6.62 17.94
C ALA A 151 -12.80 5.40 17.68
N ASP A 152 -12.35 4.21 18.05
CA ASP A 152 -13.00 2.92 17.86
C ASP A 152 -12.70 2.03 19.08
N THR A 153 -13.71 1.65 19.84
CA THR A 153 -13.57 0.87 21.08
C THR A 153 -13.19 -0.60 20.83
N SER A 154 -13.27 -1.09 19.59
CA SER A 154 -12.70 -2.39 19.21
C SER A 154 -11.18 -2.33 19.11
N LYS A 155 -10.64 -1.16 18.74
CA LYS A 155 -9.20 -0.87 18.55
C LYS A 155 -8.55 -0.15 19.71
N THR A 156 -9.35 0.42 20.62
CA THR A 156 -8.88 1.15 21.80
C THR A 156 -9.36 0.48 23.08
N LYS A 157 -8.41 0.07 23.93
CA LYS A 157 -8.64 -0.65 25.18
C LYS A 157 -7.81 -0.03 26.29
N VAL A 158 -8.38 0.03 27.49
CA VAL A 158 -7.70 0.56 28.69
C VAL A 158 -7.69 -0.52 29.77
N TYR A 159 -6.58 -0.59 30.49
CA TYR A 159 -6.38 -1.52 31.59
C TYR A 159 -5.78 -0.77 32.78
N LEU A 160 -6.19 -1.16 33.97
CA LEU A 160 -5.49 -0.82 35.21
C LEU A 160 -4.54 -1.96 35.57
N ILE A 161 -3.30 -1.62 35.89
CA ILE A 161 -2.24 -2.56 36.27
C ILE A 161 -1.89 -2.32 37.73
N ASP A 162 -2.07 -3.34 38.57
CA ASP A 162 -1.76 -3.26 39.99
C ASP A 162 -0.29 -3.57 40.32
N LYS A 163 0.06 -3.52 41.61
CA LYS A 163 1.42 -3.82 42.10
C LYS A 163 1.91 -5.24 41.79
N SER A 164 0.99 -6.20 41.62
CA SER A 164 1.27 -7.58 41.25
C SER A 164 1.36 -7.79 39.73
N LYS A 165 1.27 -6.70 38.95
CA LYS A 165 1.22 -6.69 37.47
C LYS A 165 -0.05 -7.34 36.91
N LYS A 166 -1.07 -7.58 37.72
CA LYS A 166 -2.36 -8.04 37.24
C LYS A 166 -3.03 -6.93 36.45
N GLU A 167 -3.51 -7.26 35.26
CA GLU A 167 -4.21 -6.33 34.38
C GLU A 167 -5.72 -6.53 34.49
N THR A 168 -6.42 -5.45 34.83
CA THR A 168 -7.89 -5.41 34.84
C THR A 168 -8.35 -4.54 33.70
N ARG A 169 -9.06 -5.14 32.73
CA ARG A 169 -9.64 -4.40 31.61
C ARG A 169 -10.75 -3.46 32.11
N ILE A 170 -10.73 -2.22 31.63
CA ILE A 170 -11.77 -1.23 31.88
C ILE A 170 -12.76 -1.26 30.72
N ASN A 171 -14.02 -1.53 31.05
CA ASN A 171 -15.14 -1.62 30.11
C ASN A 171 -16.46 -1.37 30.86
N PRO A 172 -17.42 -0.60 30.31
CA PRO A 172 -17.36 0.09 29.02
C PRO A 172 -16.49 1.36 29.04
N ILE A 173 -16.05 1.78 27.85
CA ILE A 173 -15.55 3.14 27.60
C ILE A 173 -16.78 4.00 27.28
N ALA A 174 -17.07 5.00 28.11
CA ALA A 174 -18.27 5.82 28.01
C ALA A 174 -18.18 6.88 26.91
N LEU A 175 -16.97 7.40 26.65
CA LEU A 175 -16.69 8.32 25.54
C LEU A 175 -15.30 8.04 25.01
N LEU A 176 -15.16 8.04 23.69
CA LEU A 176 -13.88 7.93 23.00
C LEU A 176 -13.85 8.87 21.80
N THR A 177 -12.88 9.77 21.78
CA THR A 177 -12.54 10.62 20.64
C THR A 177 -11.06 10.43 20.31
N THR A 178 -10.54 11.17 19.33
CA THR A 178 -9.10 11.17 18.99
C THR A 178 -8.20 11.80 20.06
N ALA A 179 -8.78 12.44 21.07
CA ALA A 179 -8.03 13.17 22.10
C ALA A 179 -8.55 12.97 23.53
N ARG A 180 -9.68 12.27 23.70
CA ARG A 180 -10.31 12.08 25.01
C ARG A 180 -10.86 10.67 25.16
N LEU A 181 -10.73 10.13 26.36
CA LEU A 181 -11.34 8.88 26.77
C LEU A 181 -11.94 9.03 28.16
N ASN A 182 -13.25 8.76 28.30
CA ASN A 182 -13.91 8.62 29.60
C ASN A 182 -14.22 7.16 29.86
N ALA A 183 -13.84 6.65 31.02
CA ALA A 183 -14.22 5.33 31.47
C ALA A 183 -14.45 5.31 32.98
N ALA A 184 -15.22 4.33 33.46
CA ALA A 184 -15.47 4.16 34.89
C ALA A 184 -14.45 3.21 35.49
N VAL A 185 -13.90 3.56 36.65
CA VAL A 185 -13.22 2.58 37.50
C VAL A 185 -14.30 1.65 38.04
N PRO A 186 -14.21 0.32 37.84
CA PRO A 186 -15.15 -0.62 38.44
C PRO A 186 -15.36 -0.40 39.94
N ALA A 187 -16.62 -0.39 40.38
CA ALA A 187 -16.99 -0.20 41.79
C ALA A 187 -16.81 -1.47 42.66
N VAL A 188 -16.72 -2.64 42.02
CA VAL A 188 -16.67 -3.96 42.66
C VAL A 188 -15.28 -4.31 43.20
N SER A 189 -15.20 -5.31 44.09
CA SER A 189 -14.02 -5.82 44.80
C SER A 189 -12.81 -6.25 43.94
N VAL A 190 -12.91 -6.13 42.62
CA VAL A 190 -11.82 -6.42 41.67
C VAL A 190 -10.75 -5.34 41.70
N ILE A 191 -11.09 -4.10 42.08
CA ILE A 191 -10.15 -2.97 42.14
C ILE A 191 -10.24 -2.32 43.52
N ASP A 192 -9.10 -2.26 44.22
CA ASP A 192 -8.96 -1.59 45.50
C ASP A 192 -8.44 -0.15 45.31
N THR A 193 -8.45 0.63 46.38
CA THR A 193 -7.69 1.88 46.47
C THR A 193 -6.19 1.59 46.45
N GLY A 194 -5.41 2.52 45.90
CA GLY A 194 -3.96 2.33 45.82
C GLY A 194 -3.35 2.91 44.55
N SER A 195 -2.11 2.52 44.27
CA SER A 195 -1.35 2.99 43.11
C SER A 195 -1.47 2.01 41.95
N TYR A 196 -1.88 2.51 40.79
CA TYR A 196 -2.09 1.75 39.57
C TYR A 196 -1.38 2.40 38.39
N HIS A 197 -0.88 1.60 37.46
CA HIS A 197 -0.53 2.12 36.14
C HIS A 197 -1.73 1.98 35.21
N ILE A 198 -1.87 2.92 34.28
CA ILE A 198 -2.84 2.83 33.21
C ILE A 198 -2.10 2.35 31.98
N LYS A 199 -2.55 1.23 31.41
CA LYS A 199 -2.15 0.78 30.08
C LYS A 199 -3.26 1.12 29.10
N MET A 200 -2.91 1.86 28.06
CA MET A 200 -3.78 2.06 26.91
C MET A 200 -3.19 1.34 25.70
N ILE A 201 -4.03 0.60 24.98
CA ILE A 201 -3.76 0.07 23.65
C ILE A 201 -4.68 0.82 22.71
N THR A 202 -4.14 1.43 21.65
CA THR A 202 -4.92 2.13 20.61
C THR A 202 -4.32 1.83 19.25
N GLY A 203 -5.10 1.20 18.37
CA GLY A 203 -4.60 0.68 17.10
C GLY A 203 -3.47 -0.34 17.32
N SER A 204 -2.30 -0.11 16.72
CA SER A 204 -1.11 -0.95 16.90
C SER A 204 -0.18 -0.49 18.03
N ARG A 205 -0.52 0.60 18.74
CA ARG A 205 0.35 1.22 19.74
C ARG A 205 -0.11 0.84 21.16
N THR A 206 0.85 0.73 22.07
CA THR A 206 0.62 0.53 23.51
C THR A 206 1.44 1.55 24.29
N LEU A 207 0.84 2.14 25.32
CA LEU A 207 1.52 3.04 26.25
C LEU A 207 1.06 2.76 27.68
N ILE A 208 2.01 2.77 28.62
CA ILE A 208 1.78 2.60 30.04
C ILE A 208 2.27 3.86 30.74
N LYS A 209 1.41 4.48 31.57
CA LYS A 209 1.77 5.63 32.40
C LYS A 209 1.30 5.43 33.83
N GLY A 210 1.90 6.18 34.75
CA GLY A 210 1.64 6.14 36.18
C GLY A 210 2.93 6.00 36.99
N PRO A 211 2.82 5.66 38.29
CA PRO A 211 1.58 5.27 38.96
C PRO A 211 0.63 6.45 39.18
N PHE A 212 -0.67 6.15 39.19
CA PHE A 212 -1.76 7.04 39.55
C PHE A 212 -2.49 6.48 40.76
N LYS A 213 -2.93 7.34 41.68
CA LYS A 213 -3.69 6.90 42.85
C LYS A 213 -5.18 6.78 42.52
N ILE A 214 -5.78 5.66 42.92
CA ILE A 214 -7.23 5.47 43.00
C ILE A 214 -7.64 5.72 44.45
N ALA A 215 -8.45 6.75 44.65
CA ALA A 215 -9.06 7.10 45.92
C ALA A 215 -10.39 6.35 46.14
N ARG A 216 -10.90 6.42 47.37
CA ARG A 216 -12.15 5.78 47.76
C ARG A 216 -13.36 6.39 47.06
#